data_AF-A0A7X9DLK8-F1
#
_entry.id   AF-A0A7X9DLK8-F1
#
_cell.length_a   1.000
_cell.length_b   1.000
_cell.length_c   1.000
_cell.angle_alpha   90.00
_cell.angle_beta   90.00
_cell.angle_gamma   90.00
#
_symmetry.space_group_name_H-M   'P 1'
#
loop_
_entity.id
_entity.type
_entity.pdbx_description
1 polymer ?
#
loop_
_entity_poly.entity_id
_entity_poly.type
_entity_poly.pdbx_seq_one_letter_code
_entity_poly.pdbx_strand_id
1 'polypeptide(L)'
;EQDLIKRYQHGEFIHADSIRFPDSLKYYTLEKKRTVYGGGGIMPDIFVPLDTSSYSSYYRSLMNTGILYRFVVKYIDRNRRELIARYPSFEQFEKNFTVTSSILDQLTAYAETQKLPADSAGMAASGNQIRLLLKAYIARDLFDTNEFFQIYNQSDKTVQKAVEGISSMSKYW
;
A
#
# COMPACT_ATOMS: atom_id res chain seq x y z
N GLU A 1 9.03 -8.47 -19.18
CA GLU A 1 9.19 -9.34 -18.01
C GLU A 1 10.62 -9.40 -17.48
N GLN A 2 11.63 -9.67 -18.32
CA GLN A 2 13.04 -9.72 -17.87
C GLN A 2 13.63 -8.39 -17.38
N ASP A 3 13.13 -7.24 -17.84
CA ASP A 3 13.63 -5.93 -17.43
C ASP A 3 13.39 -5.66 -15.93
N LEU A 4 12.17 -5.90 -15.44
CA LEU A 4 11.84 -5.72 -14.01
C LEU A 4 12.70 -6.60 -13.09
N ILE A 5 13.00 -7.83 -13.53
CA ILE A 5 13.87 -8.75 -12.79
C ILE A 5 15.31 -8.24 -12.78
N LYS A 6 15.82 -7.75 -13.92
CA LYS A 6 17.16 -7.17 -14.01
C LYS A 6 17.31 -5.94 -13.11
N ARG A 7 16.32 -5.03 -13.13
CA ARG A 7 16.29 -3.83 -12.27
C ARG A 7 16.26 -4.17 -10.79
N TYR A 8 15.51 -5.21 -10.41
CA TYR A 8 15.52 -5.75 -9.05
C TYR A 8 16.89 -6.33 -8.67
N GLN A 9 17.50 -7.15 -9.55
CA GLN A 9 18.82 -7.74 -9.33
C GLN A 9 19.93 -6.69 -9.20
N HIS A 10 19.81 -5.57 -9.91
CA HIS A 10 20.76 -4.46 -9.82
C HIS A 10 20.49 -3.50 -8.64
N GLY A 11 19.43 -3.73 -7.85
CA GLY A 11 19.11 -2.92 -6.68
C GLY A 11 18.50 -1.55 -7.03
N GLU A 12 18.05 -1.36 -8.28
CA GLU A 12 17.48 -0.08 -8.75
C GLU A 12 16.18 0.30 -8.05
N PHE A 13 15.52 -0.62 -7.33
CA PHE A 13 14.35 -0.32 -6.51
C PHE A 13 14.71 0.07 -5.07
N ILE A 14 15.98 -0.04 -4.68
CA ILE A 14 16.45 0.12 -3.30
C ILE A 14 17.45 1.28 -3.19
N HIS A 15 18.31 1.47 -4.19
CA HIS A 15 19.36 2.49 -4.20
C HIS A 15 19.32 3.34 -5.47
N ALA A 16 19.32 4.67 -5.32
CA ALA A 16 19.38 5.60 -6.45
C ALA A 16 20.71 5.48 -7.22
N ASP A 17 21.82 5.23 -6.52
CA ASP A 17 23.17 5.14 -7.11
C ASP A 17 23.41 3.85 -7.92
N SER A 18 22.51 2.87 -7.80
CA SER A 18 22.55 1.63 -8.59
C SER A 18 22.12 1.85 -10.05
N ILE A 19 21.59 3.03 -10.38
CA ILE A 19 21.02 3.32 -11.69
C ILE A 19 22.11 3.91 -12.58
N ARG A 20 22.63 3.10 -13.52
CA ARG A 20 23.64 3.53 -14.49
C ARG A 20 23.04 3.61 -15.89
N PHE A 21 22.88 4.83 -16.39
CA PHE A 21 22.45 5.06 -17.77
C PHE A 21 23.67 5.19 -18.69
N PRO A 22 23.74 4.43 -19.80
CA PRO A 22 24.73 4.67 -20.84
C PRO A 22 24.54 6.06 -21.46
N ASP A 23 25.63 6.82 -21.63
CA ASP A 23 25.58 8.15 -22.25
C ASP A 23 25.02 8.11 -23.69
N SER A 24 25.19 6.99 -24.39
CA SER A 24 24.67 6.77 -25.74
C SER A 24 23.14 6.77 -25.84
N LEU A 25 22.45 6.69 -24.71
CA LEU A 25 20.99 6.66 -24.63
C LEU A 25 20.41 7.98 -24.12
N LYS A 26 21.20 9.03 -23.95
CA LYS A 26 20.72 10.33 -23.46
C LYS A 26 20.02 11.13 -24.55
N TYR A 27 18.78 11.51 -24.31
CA TYR A 27 17.96 12.39 -25.15
C TYR A 27 17.42 13.58 -24.34
N TYR A 28 16.84 14.55 -25.03
CA TYR A 28 16.23 15.72 -24.41
C TYR A 28 14.78 15.88 -24.86
N THR A 29 13.88 16.23 -23.93
CA THR A 29 12.49 16.57 -24.29
C THR A 29 12.43 17.82 -25.16
N LEU A 30 11.41 17.95 -26.00
CA LEU A 30 11.38 18.98 -27.05
C LEU A 30 11.28 20.41 -26.46
N GLU A 31 10.39 20.62 -25.49
CA GLU A 31 10.13 21.94 -24.92
C GLU A 31 11.06 22.27 -23.76
N LYS A 32 10.94 21.49 -22.67
CA LYS A 32 11.68 21.76 -21.42
C LYS A 32 13.13 21.27 -21.43
N LYS A 33 13.61 20.68 -22.54
CA LYS A 33 14.96 20.13 -22.70
C LYS A 33 15.41 19.23 -21.54
N ARG A 34 14.46 18.49 -20.94
CA ARG A 34 14.74 17.59 -19.83
C ARG A 34 15.51 16.40 -20.34
N THR A 35 16.56 16.03 -19.62
CA THR A 35 17.30 14.80 -19.91
C THR A 35 16.38 13.60 -19.70
N VAL A 36 16.29 12.75 -20.71
CA VAL A 36 15.61 11.44 -20.65
C VAL A 36 16.54 10.39 -21.24
N TYR A 37 16.34 9.12 -20.88
CA TYR A 37 17.20 8.04 -21.34
C TYR A 37 16.39 7.04 -22.17
N GLY A 38 16.89 6.66 -23.33
CA GLY A 38 16.30 5.63 -24.21
C GLY A 38 16.66 4.21 -23.73
N GLY A 39 15.92 3.21 -24.21
CA GLY A 39 16.28 1.79 -24.02
C GLY A 39 15.83 1.14 -22.70
N GLY A 40 15.12 1.84 -21.82
CA GLY A 40 14.56 1.31 -20.58
C GLY A 40 13.38 2.16 -20.09
N GLY A 41 12.50 1.59 -19.27
CA GLY A 41 11.23 2.22 -18.84
C GLY A 41 11.37 3.63 -18.21
N ILE A 42 10.26 4.36 -18.14
CA ILE A 42 10.20 5.74 -17.60
C ILE A 42 10.80 5.78 -16.18
N MET A 43 11.89 6.52 -16.01
CA MET A 43 12.56 6.72 -14.71
C MET A 43 11.88 7.87 -13.94
N PRO A 44 11.50 7.69 -12.66
CA PRO A 44 10.96 8.78 -11.86
C PRO A 44 12.03 9.82 -11.52
N ASP A 45 11.63 11.08 -11.49
CA ASP A 45 12.48 12.20 -11.06
C ASP A 45 12.73 12.20 -9.55
N ILE A 46 11.80 11.63 -8.78
CA ILE A 46 11.91 11.46 -7.32
C ILE A 46 12.02 9.96 -7.04
N PHE A 47 13.19 9.55 -6.56
CA PHE A 47 13.42 8.17 -6.15
C PHE A 47 12.79 7.91 -4.78
N VAL A 48 11.91 6.92 -4.70
CA VAL A 48 11.34 6.42 -3.44
C VAL A 48 11.69 4.94 -3.33
N PRO A 49 12.51 4.52 -2.34
CA PRO A 49 12.94 3.13 -2.22
C PRO A 49 11.75 2.24 -1.85
N LEU A 50 11.74 1.03 -2.41
CA LEU A 50 10.76 0.00 -2.08
C LEU A 50 11.08 -0.60 -0.69
N ASP A 51 10.30 -0.23 0.31
CA ASP A 51 10.41 -0.77 1.66
C ASP A 51 9.35 -1.85 1.87
N THR A 52 9.77 -3.12 1.82
CA THR A 52 8.89 -4.30 2.04
C THR A 52 9.26 -5.04 3.32
N SER A 53 10.14 -4.46 4.15
CA SER A 53 10.66 -5.07 5.37
C SER A 53 9.55 -5.41 6.38
N SER A 54 8.43 -4.70 6.30
CA SER A 54 7.24 -4.87 7.14
C SER A 54 6.27 -5.96 6.67
N TYR A 55 6.55 -6.67 5.56
CA TYR A 55 5.63 -7.68 4.98
C TYR A 55 6.08 -9.12 5.27
N SER A 56 5.54 -9.69 6.34
CA SER A 56 5.74 -11.08 6.74
C SER A 56 5.13 -12.08 5.76
N SER A 57 5.58 -13.33 5.83
CA SER A 57 4.98 -14.46 5.11
C SER A 57 3.51 -14.65 5.49
N TYR A 58 3.16 -14.40 6.75
CA TYR A 58 1.78 -14.47 7.24
C TYR A 58 0.89 -13.43 6.57
N TYR A 59 1.33 -12.17 6.50
CA TYR A 59 0.63 -11.11 5.76
C TYR A 59 0.41 -11.50 4.29
N ARG A 60 1.45 -11.99 3.62
CA ARG A 60 1.36 -12.43 2.22
C ARG A 60 0.37 -13.57 2.05
N SER A 61 0.33 -14.50 3.00
CA SER A 61 -0.60 -15.62 2.98
C SER A 61 -2.05 -15.16 3.16
N LEU A 62 -2.32 -14.24 4.09
CA LEU A 62 -3.65 -13.63 4.28
C LEU A 62 -4.17 -12.96 3.01
N MET A 63 -3.29 -12.28 2.28
CA MET A 63 -3.61 -11.59 1.03
C MET A 63 -3.83 -12.57 -0.12
N ASN A 64 -2.87 -13.46 -0.38
CA ASN A 64 -2.89 -14.37 -1.53
C ASN A 64 -4.04 -15.38 -1.47
N THR A 65 -4.47 -15.76 -0.27
CA THR A 65 -5.61 -16.67 -0.06
C THR A 65 -6.95 -15.95 -0.01
N GLY A 66 -6.95 -14.61 -0.04
CA GLY A 66 -8.14 -13.78 0.11
C GLY A 66 -8.82 -13.86 1.48
N ILE A 67 -8.17 -14.46 2.49
CA ILE A 67 -8.73 -14.63 3.84
C ILE A 67 -9.06 -13.27 4.45
N LEU A 68 -8.17 -12.28 4.30
CA LEU A 68 -8.38 -10.95 4.87
C LEU A 68 -9.66 -10.30 4.33
N TYR A 69 -9.87 -10.35 3.01
CA TYR A 69 -11.07 -9.75 2.42
C TYR A 69 -12.35 -10.47 2.83
N ARG A 70 -12.36 -11.82 2.82
CA ARG A 70 -13.52 -12.60 3.27
C ARG A 70 -13.84 -12.37 4.75
N PHE A 71 -12.82 -12.17 5.58
CA PHE A 71 -13.02 -11.78 6.97
C PHE A 71 -13.74 -10.44 7.07
N VAL A 72 -13.33 -9.43 6.29
CA VAL A 72 -13.97 -8.11 6.28
C VAL A 72 -15.44 -8.21 5.91
N VAL A 73 -15.78 -8.94 4.85
CA VAL A 73 -17.18 -9.16 4.45
C VAL A 73 -18.00 -9.71 5.62
N LYS A 74 -17.50 -10.77 6.28
CA LYS A 74 -18.18 -11.36 7.46
C LYS A 74 -18.25 -10.41 8.66
N TYR A 75 -17.21 -9.62 8.88
CA TYR A 75 -17.17 -8.64 9.96
C TYR A 75 -18.23 -7.56 9.74
N ILE A 76 -18.38 -7.07 8.52
CA ILE A 76 -19.38 -6.05 8.21
C ILE A 76 -20.79 -6.63 8.26
N ASP A 77 -21.03 -7.82 7.71
CA ASP A 77 -22.37 -8.44 7.78
C ASP A 77 -22.89 -8.55 9.22
N ARG A 78 -22.00 -8.79 10.18
CA ARG A 78 -22.32 -8.87 11.62
C ARG A 78 -22.48 -7.51 12.29
N ASN A 79 -21.72 -6.50 11.86
CA ASN A 79 -21.58 -5.23 12.57
C ASN A 79 -22.17 -4.02 11.81
N ARG A 80 -22.73 -4.20 10.60
CA ARG A 80 -23.12 -3.11 9.68
C ARG A 80 -24.00 -2.06 10.35
N ARG A 81 -25.05 -2.49 11.06
CA ARG A 81 -25.99 -1.56 11.72
C ARG A 81 -25.29 -0.68 12.76
N GLU A 82 -24.42 -1.27 13.58
CA GLU A 82 -23.66 -0.55 14.59
C GLU A 82 -22.63 0.39 13.94
N LEU A 83 -21.93 -0.08 12.91
CA LEU A 83 -20.93 0.72 12.19
C LEU A 83 -21.55 1.94 11.54
N ILE A 84 -22.68 1.80 10.84
CA ILE A 84 -23.39 2.93 10.21
C ILE A 84 -23.95 3.89 11.27
N ALA A 85 -24.50 3.37 12.36
CA ALA A 85 -25.03 4.21 13.44
C ALA A 85 -23.93 5.00 14.16
N ARG A 86 -22.76 4.39 14.37
CA ARG A 86 -21.62 5.03 15.05
C ARG A 86 -20.82 5.95 14.13
N TYR A 87 -20.78 5.67 12.82
CA TYR A 87 -20.01 6.42 11.84
C TYR A 87 -20.90 6.79 10.63
N PRO A 88 -21.79 7.79 10.78
CA PRO A 88 -22.70 8.19 9.72
C PRO A 88 -22.02 8.91 8.54
N SER A 89 -20.78 9.36 8.69
CA SER A 89 -19.99 9.93 7.60
C SER A 89 -18.58 9.33 7.55
N PHE A 90 -17.96 9.42 6.37
CA PHE A 90 -16.60 8.92 6.17
C PHE A 90 -15.60 9.63 7.09
N GLU A 91 -15.70 10.94 7.27
CA GLU A 91 -14.78 11.71 8.13
C GLU A 91 -14.85 11.23 9.59
N GLN A 92 -16.06 10.89 10.06
CA GLN A 92 -16.23 10.31 11.40
C GLN A 92 -15.63 8.91 11.49
N PHE A 93 -15.81 8.07 10.46
CA PHE A 93 -15.19 6.75 10.39
C PHE A 93 -13.66 6.85 10.36
N GLU A 94 -13.12 7.66 9.46
CA GLU A 94 -11.69 7.84 9.25
C GLU A 94 -11.01 8.30 10.54
N LYS A 95 -11.59 9.27 11.24
CA LYS A 95 -11.02 9.82 12.48
C LYS A 95 -11.16 8.89 13.68
N ASN A 96 -12.30 8.22 13.84
CA ASN A 96 -12.67 7.59 15.11
C ASN A 96 -12.67 6.05 15.06
N PHE A 97 -12.80 5.43 13.89
CA PHE A 97 -12.72 3.97 13.78
C PHE A 97 -11.27 3.50 13.83
N THR A 98 -10.99 2.54 14.71
CA THR A 98 -9.69 1.89 14.84
C THR A 98 -9.87 0.39 14.84
N VAL A 99 -9.01 -0.31 14.09
CA VAL A 99 -8.93 -1.77 14.10
C VAL A 99 -8.24 -2.22 15.39
N THR A 100 -9.05 -2.56 16.39
CA THR A 100 -8.60 -3.00 17.71
C THR A 100 -7.90 -4.36 17.66
N SER A 101 -7.16 -4.71 18.73
CA SER A 101 -6.58 -6.04 18.87
C SER A 101 -7.64 -7.14 18.81
N SER A 102 -8.83 -6.91 19.38
CA SER A 102 -9.94 -7.87 19.30
C SER A 102 -10.34 -8.19 17.84
N ILE A 103 -10.31 -7.20 16.93
CA ILE A 103 -10.60 -7.46 15.51
C ILE A 103 -9.49 -8.29 14.87
N LEU A 104 -8.23 -8.08 15.26
CA LEU A 104 -7.11 -8.93 14.80
C LEU A 104 -7.18 -10.36 15.36
N ASP A 105 -7.61 -10.53 16.60
CA ASP A 105 -7.80 -11.84 17.19
C ASP A 105 -8.92 -12.60 16.47
N GLN A 106 -10.01 -11.90 16.11
CA GLN A 106 -11.07 -12.45 15.27
C GLN A 106 -10.59 -12.81 13.85
N LEU A 107 -9.74 -11.99 13.24
CA LEU A 107 -9.12 -12.31 11.95
C LEU A 107 -8.25 -13.56 12.07
N THR A 108 -7.45 -13.66 13.13
CA THR A 108 -6.56 -14.79 13.38
C THR A 108 -7.35 -16.08 13.56
N ALA A 109 -8.38 -16.06 14.43
CA ALA A 109 -9.28 -17.18 14.61
C ALA A 109 -9.99 -17.56 13.30
N TYR A 110 -10.43 -16.57 12.50
CA TYR A 110 -11.01 -16.85 11.19
C TYR A 110 -9.99 -17.51 10.25
N ALA A 111 -8.75 -17.01 10.19
CA ALA A 111 -7.69 -17.57 9.37
C ALA A 111 -7.40 -19.04 9.71
N GLU A 112 -7.44 -19.40 11.00
CA GLU A 112 -7.30 -20.80 11.45
C GLU A 112 -8.42 -21.69 10.91
N THR A 113 -9.68 -21.22 10.90
CA THR A 113 -10.79 -21.96 10.25
C THR A 113 -10.59 -22.13 8.74
N GLN A 114 -9.78 -21.28 8.13
CA GLN A 114 -9.41 -21.33 6.72
C GLN A 114 -8.11 -22.10 6.48
N LYS A 115 -7.62 -22.85 7.48
CA LYS A 115 -6.38 -23.65 7.44
C LYS A 115 -5.09 -22.83 7.31
N LEU A 116 -5.11 -21.56 7.71
CA LEU A 116 -3.91 -20.74 7.88
C LEU A 116 -3.60 -20.64 9.38
N PRO A 117 -2.57 -21.34 9.89
CA PRO A 117 -2.22 -21.31 11.30
C PRO A 117 -1.89 -19.90 11.79
N ALA A 118 -2.18 -19.60 13.06
CA ALA A 118 -1.76 -18.35 13.67
C ALA A 118 -0.23 -18.20 13.65
N ASP A 119 0.24 -17.00 13.32
CA ASP A 119 1.65 -16.63 13.36
C ASP A 119 1.79 -15.29 14.10
N SER A 120 2.10 -15.37 15.39
CA SER A 120 2.23 -14.19 16.26
C SER A 120 3.40 -13.30 15.85
N ALA A 121 4.50 -13.87 15.36
CA ALA A 121 5.65 -13.11 14.88
C ALA A 121 5.31 -12.39 13.56
N GLY A 122 4.66 -13.09 12.63
CA GLY A 122 4.17 -12.50 11.39
C GLY A 122 3.11 -11.41 11.60
N MET A 123 2.22 -11.61 12.58
CA MET A 123 1.24 -10.61 13.00
C MET A 123 1.91 -9.40 13.68
N ALA A 124 2.93 -9.60 14.50
CA ALA A 124 3.70 -8.50 15.11
C ALA A 124 4.44 -7.68 14.05
N ALA A 125 5.06 -8.35 13.07
CA ALA A 125 5.81 -7.70 12.00
C ALA A 125 4.92 -6.89 11.05
N SER A 126 3.72 -7.40 10.71
CA SER A 126 2.85 -6.78 9.70
C SER A 126 1.53 -6.23 10.24
N GLY A 127 1.33 -6.21 11.55
CA GLY A 127 0.05 -5.89 12.19
C GLY A 127 -0.46 -4.50 11.81
N ASN A 128 0.42 -3.51 11.67
CA ASN A 128 0.04 -2.17 11.24
C ASN A 128 -0.51 -2.17 9.80
N GLN A 129 0.13 -2.91 8.88
CA GLN A 129 -0.35 -3.04 7.51
C GLN A 129 -1.68 -3.78 7.43
N ILE A 130 -1.84 -4.83 8.25
CA ILE A 130 -3.08 -5.60 8.35
C ILE A 130 -4.22 -4.69 8.85
N ARG A 131 -3.99 -3.91 9.91
CA ARG A 131 -4.96 -2.93 10.43
C ARG A 131 -5.35 -1.90 9.39
N LEU A 132 -4.38 -1.34 8.68
CA LEU A 132 -4.63 -0.37 7.62
C LEU A 132 -5.53 -0.93 6.54
N LEU A 133 -5.21 -2.13 6.02
CA LEU A 133 -6.02 -2.78 4.99
C LEU A 133 -7.41 -3.16 5.49
N LEU A 134 -7.53 -3.70 6.70
CA LEU A 134 -8.83 -3.98 7.30
C LEU A 134 -9.67 -2.71 7.37
N LYS A 135 -9.09 -1.60 7.86
CA LYS A 135 -9.77 -0.31 7.93
C LYS A 135 -10.19 0.20 6.54
N ALA A 136 -9.31 0.11 5.56
CA ALA A 136 -9.58 0.54 4.19
C ALA A 136 -10.70 -0.30 3.54
N TYR A 137 -10.67 -1.63 3.68
CA TYR A 137 -11.72 -2.50 3.15
C TYR A 137 -13.07 -2.28 3.85
N ILE A 138 -13.07 -1.99 5.15
CA ILE A 138 -14.30 -1.63 5.87
C ILE A 138 -14.84 -0.30 5.35
N ALA A 139 -13.99 0.72 5.17
CA ALA A 139 -14.41 1.99 4.58
C ALA A 139 -15.02 1.80 3.20
N ARG A 140 -14.41 0.95 2.35
CA ARG A 140 -14.91 0.67 1.01
C ARG A 140 -16.36 0.20 0.98
N ASP A 141 -16.71 -0.65 1.92
CA ASP A 141 -17.98 -1.34 1.94
C ASP A 141 -19.07 -0.55 2.69
N LEU A 142 -18.67 0.34 3.61
CA LEU A 142 -19.56 1.29 4.25
C LEU A 142 -19.82 2.54 3.39
N PHE A 143 -18.84 2.96 2.59
CA PHE A 143 -18.86 4.16 1.76
C PHE A 143 -18.61 3.77 0.29
N ASP A 144 -17.43 4.05 -0.27
CA ASP A 144 -17.07 3.68 -1.63
C ASP A 144 -15.55 3.43 -1.79
N THR A 145 -15.14 3.08 -3.00
CA THR A 145 -13.77 2.79 -3.43
C THR A 145 -12.83 3.97 -3.23
N ASN A 146 -13.34 5.20 -3.32
CA ASN A 146 -12.54 6.40 -3.07
C ASN A 146 -12.01 6.43 -1.63
N GLU A 147 -12.86 6.11 -0.65
CA GLU A 147 -12.56 6.12 0.78
C GLU A 147 -11.58 5.02 1.16
N PHE A 148 -11.60 3.88 0.45
CA PHE A 148 -10.55 2.87 0.55
C PHE A 148 -9.17 3.48 0.30
N PHE A 149 -9.01 4.19 -0.82
CA PHE A 149 -7.72 4.76 -1.22
C PHE A 149 -7.32 5.94 -0.35
N GLN A 150 -8.28 6.74 0.12
CA GLN A 150 -8.00 7.79 1.10
C GLN A 150 -7.34 7.22 2.35
N ILE A 151 -7.82 6.09 2.87
CA ILE A 151 -7.20 5.43 4.03
C ILE A 151 -5.89 4.75 3.65
N TYR A 152 -5.92 3.90 2.62
CA TYR A 152 -4.77 3.07 2.26
C TYR A 152 -3.53 3.88 1.90
N ASN A 153 -3.72 5.04 1.25
CA ASN A 153 -2.61 5.89 0.83
C ASN A 153 -2.01 6.73 1.97
N GLN A 154 -2.62 6.77 3.16
CA GLN A 154 -2.08 7.53 4.30
C GLN A 154 -0.69 7.05 4.73
N SER A 155 -0.36 5.78 4.52
CA SER A 155 0.96 5.22 4.84
C SER A 155 1.86 5.04 3.62
N ASP A 156 1.39 5.36 2.42
CA ASP A 156 2.16 5.14 1.20
C ASP A 156 3.15 6.28 1.00
N LYS A 157 4.44 6.00 1.26
CA LYS A 157 5.54 6.96 1.10
C LYS A 157 5.63 7.50 -0.33
N THR A 158 5.27 6.72 -1.34
CA THR A 158 5.28 7.14 -2.75
C THR A 158 4.17 8.14 -3.01
N VAL A 159 2.96 7.89 -2.51
CA VAL A 159 1.83 8.83 -2.63
C VAL A 159 2.12 10.11 -1.87
N GLN A 160 2.63 10.03 -0.64
CA GLN A 160 3.05 11.21 0.13
C GLN A 160 4.09 12.04 -0.63
N LYS A 161 5.11 11.40 -1.21
CA LYS A 161 6.12 12.08 -2.03
C LYS A 161 5.55 12.70 -3.31
N ALA A 162 4.58 12.05 -3.95
CA ALA A 162 3.90 12.61 -5.11
C ALA A 162 3.09 13.87 -4.74
N VAL A 163 2.35 13.84 -3.62
CA VAL A 163 1.60 15.00 -3.11
C VAL A 163 2.54 16.15 -2.74
N GLU A 164 3.65 15.85 -2.08
CA GLU A 164 4.72 16.84 -1.80
C GLU A 164 5.26 17.44 -3.11
N GLY A 165 5.56 16.61 -4.11
CA GLY A 165 6.09 17.04 -5.41
C GLY A 165 5.12 17.95 -6.19
N ILE A 166 3.83 17.62 -6.19
CA ILE A 166 2.78 18.45 -6.81
C ILE A 166 2.63 19.77 -6.06
N SER A 167 2.63 19.74 -4.72
CA SER A 167 2.45 20.94 -3.90
C SER A 167 3.67 21.88 -3.96
N SER A 168 4.84 21.32 -4.25
CA SER A 168 6.11 22.06 -4.40
C SER A 168 6.49 22.28 -5.87
N MET A 169 5.52 22.27 -6.79
CA MET A 169 5.77 22.31 -8.24
C MET A 169 6.65 23.49 -8.69
N SER A 170 6.66 24.62 -7.98
CA SER A 170 7.58 25.75 -8.27
C SER A 170 9.06 25.47 -7.97
N LYS A 171 9.38 24.38 -7.27
CA LYS A 171 10.74 24.00 -6.86
C LYS A 171 11.36 22.95 -7.79
N TYR A 172 10.53 22.20 -8.52
CA TYR A 172 10.94 21.12 -9.42
C TYR A 172 10.73 21.44 -10.90
N TRP A 173 9.99 22.51 -11.22
CA TRP A 173 9.63 22.91 -12.58
C TRP A 173 9.80 24.40 -12.83
#